data_AF-A0A8X6HZV8-F1
#
_entry.id   AF-A0A8X6HZV8-F1
#
_cell.length_a   1.000
_cell.length_b   1.000
_cell.length_c   1.000
_cell.angle_alpha   90.00
_cell.angle_beta   90.00
_cell.angle_gamma   90.00
#
_symmetry.space_group_name_H-M   'P 1'
#
loop_
_entity.id
_entity.type
_entity.pdbx_description
1 polymer ?
#
loop_
_entity_poly.entity_id
_entity_poly.type
_entity_poly.pdbx_seq_one_letter_code
_entity_poly.pdbx_strand_id
1 'polypeptide(L)'
;MGAVIAARLVKYLKRFFKDIKRIILWSDSGIVPYWINGSGSKFIPFVSNRISEIKENTDPVSWRHCSSKQNPADLLTKGIISRELINFEEWWHGPECLKDSENLWPKLKGFESIDSETVELKFSLIVNLTITHEKIVDPDKYSSFLKLLRVTAYIFRRRKDFEKGRTLQSRNILGESNSK
;
A
#
# COMPACT_ATOMS: atom_id res chain seq x y z
N MET A 1 -2.06 -0.45 4.11
CA MET A 1 -2.20 0.86 4.79
C MET A 1 -3.50 0.99 5.56
N GLY A 2 -4.66 0.59 5.00
CA GLY A 2 -5.96 0.68 5.69
C GLY A 2 -6.00 0.08 7.11
N ALA A 3 -5.38 -1.09 7.31
CA ALA A 3 -5.32 -1.74 8.62
C ALA A 3 -4.64 -0.89 9.72
N VAL A 4 -3.57 -0.18 9.39
CA VAL A 4 -2.87 0.71 10.35
C VAL A 4 -3.76 1.89 10.72
N ILE A 5 -4.47 2.47 9.74
CA ILE A 5 -5.40 3.57 9.96
C ILE A 5 -6.54 3.11 10.88
N ALA A 6 -7.10 1.93 10.63
CA ALA A 6 -8.13 1.35 11.48
C ALA A 6 -7.63 1.13 12.93
N ALA A 7 -6.41 0.63 13.11
CA ALA A 7 -5.81 0.45 14.42
C ALA A 7 -5.63 1.79 15.18
N ARG A 8 -5.17 2.84 14.49
CA ARG A 8 -5.09 4.19 15.05
C ARG A 8 -6.46 4.76 15.41
N LEU A 9 -7.46 4.53 14.57
CA LEU A 9 -8.84 4.94 14.82
C LEU A 9 -9.39 4.26 16.07
N VAL A 10 -9.16 2.96 16.24
CA VAL A 10 -9.54 2.22 17.46
C VAL A 10 -8.87 2.84 18.69
N LYS A 11 -7.56 3.12 18.64
CA LYS A 11 -6.85 3.80 19.72
C LYS A 11 -7.50 5.14 20.08
N TYR A 12 -7.87 5.92 19.07
CA TYR A 12 -8.52 7.22 19.25
C TYR A 12 -9.92 7.07 19.88
N LEU A 13 -10.77 6.21 19.33
CA LEU A 13 -12.16 6.03 19.77
C LEU A 13 -12.25 5.48 21.20
N LYS A 14 -11.34 4.59 21.61
CA LYS A 14 -11.26 4.09 22.99
C LYS A 14 -11.08 5.19 24.05
N ARG A 15 -10.60 6.38 23.67
CA ARG A 15 -10.49 7.52 24.61
C ARG A 15 -11.83 8.13 24.96
N PHE A 16 -12.80 8.06 24.05
CA PHE A 16 -14.12 8.68 24.18
C PHE A 16 -15.19 7.69 24.58
N PHE A 17 -15.13 6.47 24.03
CA PHE A 17 -16.13 5.44 24.25
C PHE A 17 -15.58 4.37 25.20
N LYS A 18 -15.77 4.58 26.51
CA LYS A 18 -15.26 3.69 27.56
C LYS A 18 -16.07 2.39 27.72
N ASP A 19 -17.33 2.39 27.29
CA ASP A 19 -18.25 1.26 27.47
C ASP A 19 -18.28 0.30 26.26
N ILE A 20 -17.29 0.38 25.37
CA ILE A 20 -17.19 -0.55 24.24
C ILE A 20 -16.75 -1.92 24.76
N LYS A 21 -17.68 -2.88 24.75
CA LYS A 21 -17.41 -4.27 25.16
C LYS A 21 -16.48 -5.00 24.19
N ARG A 22 -16.61 -4.75 22.88
CA ARG A 22 -15.85 -5.47 21.85
C ARG A 22 -15.72 -4.65 20.57
N ILE A 23 -14.56 -4.75 19.92
CA ILE A 23 -14.26 -4.15 18.63
C ILE A 23 -13.85 -5.27 17.68
N ILE A 24 -14.47 -5.34 16.51
CA ILE A 24 -14.12 -6.30 15.46
C ILE A 24 -13.68 -5.52 14.23
N LEU A 25 -12.58 -5.92 13.62
CA LEU A 25 -11.93 -5.25 12.49
C LEU A 25 -11.98 -6.16 11.27
N TRP A 26 -12.57 -5.67 10.18
CA TRP A 26 -12.71 -6.43 8.94
C TRP A 26 -11.76 -5.88 7.87
N SER A 27 -11.08 -6.80 7.19
CA SER A 27 -10.22 -6.52 6.04
C SER A 27 -10.68 -7.36 4.87
N ASP A 28 -10.80 -6.75 3.69
CA ASP A 28 -11.06 -7.45 2.43
C ASP A 28 -9.85 -8.22 1.91
N SER A 29 -8.68 -7.89 2.45
CA SER A 29 -7.42 -8.56 2.15
C SER A 29 -7.14 -9.65 3.17
N GLY A 30 -7.21 -10.91 2.76
CA GLY A 30 -6.94 -12.08 3.62
C GLY A 30 -5.53 -12.12 4.18
N ILE A 31 -4.55 -11.51 3.51
CA ILE A 31 -3.17 -11.50 3.99
C ILE A 31 -3.00 -10.65 5.27
N VAL A 32 -3.88 -9.66 5.49
CA VAL A 32 -3.83 -8.80 6.68
C VAL A 32 -4.04 -9.60 7.97
N PRO A 33 -5.18 -10.29 8.19
CA PRO A 33 -5.35 -11.11 9.38
C PRO A 33 -4.35 -12.26 9.44
N TYR A 34 -3.88 -12.78 8.30
CA TYR A 34 -2.80 -13.78 8.27
C TYR A 34 -1.49 -13.25 8.89
N TRP A 35 -1.01 -12.09 8.43
CA TRP A 35 0.21 -11.46 8.95
C TRP A 35 0.08 -11.04 10.41
N ILE A 36 -1.10 -10.58 10.82
CA ILE A 36 -1.37 -10.20 12.22
C ILE A 36 -1.35 -11.44 13.12
N ASN A 37 -1.93 -12.56 12.70
CA ASN A 37 -1.97 -13.78 13.50
C ASN A 37 -0.70 -14.66 13.38
N GLY A 38 0.12 -14.44 12.35
CA GLY A 38 1.36 -15.17 12.12
C GLY A 38 2.51 -14.80 13.05
N SER A 39 3.46 -15.73 13.20
CA SER A 39 4.74 -15.55 13.89
C SER A 39 5.73 -14.81 12.98
N GLY A 40 6.00 -13.53 13.29
CA GLY A 40 6.72 -12.58 12.44
C GLY A 40 8.24 -12.75 12.31
N SER A 41 8.75 -13.98 12.24
CA SER A 41 10.20 -14.19 12.08
C SER A 41 10.72 -13.94 10.65
N LYS A 42 9.83 -13.71 9.67
CA LYS A 42 10.19 -13.56 8.24
C LYS A 42 9.49 -12.37 7.56
N PHE A 43 9.33 -11.24 8.24
CA PHE A 43 8.78 -10.03 7.60
C PHE A 43 9.84 -8.98 7.32
N ILE A 44 9.80 -8.36 6.13
CA ILE A 44 10.61 -7.16 5.86
C ILE A 44 10.28 -6.03 6.85
N PRO A 45 11.24 -5.12 7.16
CA PRO A 45 11.04 -4.06 8.16
C PRO A 45 9.78 -3.22 7.95
N PHE A 46 9.42 -2.93 6.70
CA PHE A 46 8.22 -2.16 6.35
C PHE A 46 6.92 -2.82 6.83
N VAL A 47 6.82 -4.14 6.65
CA VAL A 47 5.66 -4.96 7.04
C VAL A 47 5.69 -5.20 8.53
N SER A 48 6.85 -5.58 9.07
CA SER A 48 7.06 -5.81 10.51
C SER A 48 6.65 -4.59 11.35
N ASN A 49 7.12 -3.39 11.02
CA ASN A 49 6.79 -2.17 11.75
C ASN A 49 5.28 -1.89 11.78
N ARG A 50 4.57 -2.16 10.68
CA ARG A 50 3.11 -1.96 10.59
C ARG A 50 2.34 -3.01 11.38
N ILE A 51 2.77 -4.26 11.33
CA ILE A 51 2.16 -5.33 12.13
C ILE A 51 2.35 -5.05 13.61
N SER A 52 3.55 -4.63 14.03
CA SER A 52 3.82 -4.22 15.41
C SER A 52 2.88 -3.10 15.86
N GLU A 53 2.75 -2.04 15.07
CA GLU A 53 1.83 -0.94 15.39
C GLU A 53 0.36 -1.40 15.48
N ILE A 54 -0.07 -2.31 14.60
CA ILE A 54 -1.44 -2.86 14.66
C ILE A 54 -1.64 -3.66 15.95
N LYS A 55 -0.68 -4.52 16.31
CA LYS A 55 -0.72 -5.36 17.52
C LYS A 55 -0.68 -4.54 18.81
N GLU A 56 -0.03 -3.38 18.81
CA GLU A 56 -0.01 -2.47 19.96
C GLU A 56 -1.36 -1.82 20.24
N ASN A 57 -2.17 -1.59 19.20
CA ASN A 57 -3.41 -0.82 19.32
C ASN A 57 -4.68 -1.70 19.26
N THR A 58 -4.57 -2.93 18.77
CA THR A 58 -5.69 -3.85 18.54
C THR A 58 -5.30 -5.28 18.90
N ASP A 59 -6.29 -6.08 19.31
CA ASP A 59 -6.08 -7.50 19.57
C ASP A 59 -6.05 -8.29 18.24
N PRO A 60 -5.01 -9.09 17.94
CA PRO A 60 -4.95 -9.98 16.78
C PRO A 60 -6.22 -10.79 16.52
N VAL A 61 -6.87 -11.27 17.59
CA VAL A 61 -8.07 -12.12 17.51
C VAL A 61 -9.30 -11.33 17.01
N SER A 62 -9.26 -10.00 17.12
CA SER A 62 -10.33 -9.11 16.65
C SER A 62 -10.32 -8.90 15.13
N TRP A 63 -9.28 -9.35 14.43
CA TRP A 63 -9.16 -9.20 12.98
C TRP A 63 -9.85 -10.34 12.23
N ARG A 64 -10.69 -9.97 11.26
CA ARG A 64 -11.46 -10.88 10.41
C ARG A 64 -11.26 -10.54 8.94
N HIS A 65 -11.56 -11.50 8.07
CA HIS A 65 -11.54 -11.32 6.63
C HIS A 65 -12.96 -11.27 6.09
N CYS A 66 -13.30 -10.22 5.33
CA CYS A 66 -14.50 -10.18 4.49
C CYS A 66 -14.10 -10.37 3.02
N SER A 67 -15.03 -10.80 2.17
CA SER A 67 -14.76 -10.79 0.73
C SER A 67 -14.77 -9.35 0.21
N SER A 68 -13.97 -9.03 -0.82
CA SER A 68 -13.99 -7.67 -1.43
C SER A 68 -15.38 -7.26 -1.93
N LYS A 69 -16.22 -8.22 -2.32
CA LYS A 69 -17.63 -7.96 -2.71
C LYS A 69 -18.49 -7.46 -1.54
N GLN A 70 -18.11 -7.79 -0.31
CA GLN A 70 -18.83 -7.43 0.92
C GLN A 70 -18.13 -6.30 1.69
N ASN A 71 -17.08 -5.70 1.12
CA ASN A 71 -16.38 -4.58 1.74
C ASN A 71 -16.98 -3.24 1.26
N PRO A 72 -17.83 -2.56 2.04
CA PRO A 72 -18.39 -1.27 1.61
C PRO A 72 -17.31 -0.19 1.42
N ALA A 73 -16.15 -0.31 2.08
CA ALA A 73 -15.05 0.63 1.90
C ALA A 73 -14.49 0.62 0.46
N ASP A 74 -14.65 -0.48 -0.28
CA ASP A 74 -14.24 -0.57 -1.68
C ASP A 74 -15.00 0.40 -2.59
N LEU A 75 -16.24 0.76 -2.24
CA LEU A 75 -17.05 1.68 -3.04
C LEU A 75 -16.40 3.07 -3.08
N LEU A 76 -15.91 3.52 -1.93
CA LEU A 76 -15.20 4.80 -1.84
C LEU A 76 -13.84 4.74 -2.54
N THR A 77 -13.10 3.64 -2.41
CA THR A 77 -11.76 3.54 -3.02
C THR A 77 -11.83 3.38 -4.54
N LYS A 78 -12.93 2.84 -5.08
CA LYS A 78 -13.17 2.72 -6.54
C LYS A 78 -13.74 3.99 -7.18
N GLY A 79 -14.16 4.97 -6.38
CA GLY A 79 -14.63 6.26 -6.87
C GLY A 79 -16.12 6.28 -7.28
N ILE A 80 -17.00 5.90 -6.36
CA ILE A 80 -18.45 6.09 -6.52
C ILE A 80 -18.85 7.57 -6.40
N ILE A 81 -19.81 8.02 -7.23
CA ILE A 81 -20.34 9.38 -7.12
C ILE A 81 -21.34 9.48 -5.96
N SER A 82 -21.37 10.64 -5.29
CA SER A 82 -22.17 10.84 -4.07
C SER A 82 -23.66 10.54 -4.26
N ARG A 83 -24.22 10.82 -5.44
CA ARG A 83 -25.64 10.54 -5.74
C ARG A 83 -25.95 9.04 -5.77
N GLU A 84 -25.01 8.21 -6.21
CA GLU A 84 -25.17 6.75 -6.23
C GLU A 84 -24.94 6.17 -4.82
N LEU A 85 -24.00 6.73 -4.06
CA LEU A 85 -23.72 6.28 -2.70
C LEU A 85 -24.93 6.42 -1.76
N ILE A 86 -25.77 7.43 -1.97
CA ILE A 86 -27.00 7.62 -1.17
C ILE A 86 -27.93 6.40 -1.29
N ASN A 87 -27.96 5.76 -2.46
CA ASN A 87 -28.84 4.62 -2.72
C ASN A 87 -28.18 3.27 -2.44
N PHE A 88 -26.93 3.25 -1.95
CA PHE A 88 -26.20 2.01 -1.70
C PHE A 88 -26.47 1.49 -0.29
N GLU A 89 -27.36 0.51 -0.16
CA GLU A 89 -27.83 0.02 1.14
C GLU A 89 -26.70 -0.54 2.01
N GLU A 90 -25.76 -1.29 1.43
CA GLU A 90 -24.67 -1.92 2.17
C GLU A 90 -23.68 -0.91 2.77
N TRP A 91 -23.63 0.32 2.24
CA TRP A 91 -22.82 1.39 2.83
C TRP A 91 -23.43 1.88 4.15
N TRP A 92 -24.75 2.08 4.18
CA TRP A 92 -25.45 2.64 5.33
C TRP A 92 -25.86 1.59 6.36
N HIS A 93 -26.19 0.38 5.91
CA HIS A 93 -26.68 -0.71 6.76
C HIS A 93 -25.63 -1.79 7.01
N GLY A 94 -24.48 -1.69 6.35
CA GLY A 94 -23.45 -2.72 6.37
C GLY A 94 -23.80 -3.96 5.53
N PRO A 95 -22.83 -4.84 5.30
CA PRO A 95 -23.04 -6.09 4.59
C PRO A 95 -23.94 -7.05 5.39
N GLU A 96 -24.75 -7.83 4.67
CA GLU A 96 -25.72 -8.78 5.26
C GLU A 96 -25.07 -9.75 6.26
N CYS A 97 -23.85 -10.21 5.99
CA CYS A 97 -23.15 -11.16 6.84
C CYS A 97 -22.84 -10.63 8.24
N LEU A 98 -22.91 -9.30 8.47
CA LEU A 98 -22.76 -8.70 9.79
C LEU A 98 -24.09 -8.48 10.52
N LYS A 99 -25.23 -8.58 9.80
CA LYS A 99 -26.56 -8.52 10.39
C LYS A 99 -26.91 -9.83 11.10
N ASP A 100 -26.32 -10.93 10.63
CA ASP A 100 -26.48 -12.25 11.24
C ASP A 100 -25.72 -12.39 12.56
N SER A 101 -26.12 -13.40 13.33
CA SER A 101 -25.42 -13.79 14.56
C SER A 101 -23.96 -14.17 14.27
N GLU A 102 -23.05 -13.87 15.19
CA GLU A 102 -21.60 -14.02 14.99
C GLU A 102 -21.14 -15.44 14.61
N ASN A 103 -21.88 -16.46 15.04
CA ASN A 103 -21.63 -17.86 14.67
C ASN A 103 -21.82 -18.12 13.15
N LEU A 104 -22.57 -17.27 12.46
CA LEU A 104 -22.81 -17.31 11.03
C LEU A 104 -21.85 -16.41 10.24
N TRP A 105 -21.03 -15.62 10.92
CA TRP A 105 -20.06 -14.76 10.24
C TRP A 105 -19.05 -15.58 9.44
N PRO A 106 -18.52 -15.02 8.33
CA PRO A 106 -17.49 -15.68 7.54
C PRO A 106 -16.30 -16.08 8.41
N LYS A 107 -16.06 -17.38 8.52
CA LYS A 107 -14.87 -17.90 9.19
C LYS A 107 -13.65 -17.61 8.33
N LEU A 108 -12.55 -17.23 8.98
CA LEU A 108 -11.24 -17.25 8.34
C LEU A 108 -11.01 -18.68 7.86
N LYS A 109 -10.98 -18.89 6.54
CA LYS A 109 -10.50 -20.16 5.99
C LYS A 109 -9.07 -20.33 6.52
N GLY A 110 -8.77 -21.50 7.09
CA GLY A 110 -7.44 -21.81 7.58
C GLY A 110 -6.45 -21.47 6.47
N PHE A 111 -5.54 -20.54 6.73
CA PHE A 111 -4.47 -20.26 5.80
C PHE A 111 -3.58 -21.49 5.80
N GLU A 112 -3.63 -22.27 4.73
CA GLU A 112 -2.53 -23.19 4.43
C GLU A 112 -1.23 -22.37 4.49
N SER A 113 -0.17 -22.96 5.01
CA SER A 113 1.11 -22.30 5.25
C SER A 113 1.70 -21.81 3.92
N ILE A 114 1.28 -20.64 3.45
CA ILE A 114 1.89 -19.97 2.31
C ILE A 114 3.19 -19.38 2.85
N ASP A 115 4.31 -19.79 2.27
CA ASP A 115 5.63 -19.31 2.69
C ASP A 115 5.70 -17.79 2.58
N SER A 116 6.08 -17.13 3.68
CA SER A 116 6.11 -15.67 3.85
C SER A 116 6.87 -14.99 2.71
N GLU A 117 7.97 -15.61 2.26
CA GLU A 117 8.83 -15.12 1.19
C GLU A 117 8.08 -15.01 -0.16
N THR A 118 7.21 -15.98 -0.47
CA THR A 118 6.42 -15.96 -1.71
C THR A 118 5.35 -14.88 -1.75
N VAL A 119 4.79 -14.53 -0.58
CA VAL A 119 3.82 -13.44 -0.45
C VAL A 119 4.52 -12.09 -0.60
N GLU A 120 5.68 -11.93 0.04
CA GLU A 120 6.44 -10.69 0.01
C GLU A 120 6.95 -10.35 -1.39
N LEU A 121 7.44 -11.34 -2.14
CA LEU A 121 7.86 -11.15 -3.54
C LEU A 121 6.68 -10.68 -4.41
N LYS A 122 5.50 -11.28 -4.25
CA LYS A 122 4.28 -10.86 -4.96
C LYS A 122 3.86 -9.44 -4.60
N PHE A 123 3.92 -9.07 -3.32
CA PHE A 123 3.54 -7.74 -2.87
C PHE A 123 4.53 -6.67 -3.34
N SER A 124 5.83 -6.95 -3.29
CA SER A 124 6.89 -6.09 -3.83
C SER A 124 6.69 -5.83 -5.33
N LEU A 125 6.38 -6.87 -6.11
CA LEU A 125 6.06 -6.75 -7.53
C LEU A 125 4.85 -5.85 -7.78
N ILE A 126 3.77 -6.02 -7.02
CA ILE A 126 2.55 -5.20 -7.14
C ILE A 126 2.84 -3.73 -6.79
N VAL A 127 3.57 -3.46 -5.71
CA VAL A 127 3.91 -2.08 -5.30
C VAL A 127 4.77 -1.36 -6.35
N ASN A 128 5.70 -2.07 -7.00
CA ASN A 128 6.49 -1.49 -8.09
C ASN A 128 5.65 -1.18 -9.34
N LEU A 129 4.64 -1.99 -9.64
CA LEU A 129 3.72 -1.77 -10.78
C LEU A 129 2.81 -0.55 -10.57
N THR A 130 2.42 -0.25 -9.33
CA THR A 130 1.54 0.89 -9.01
C THR A 130 2.27 2.23 -8.96
N ILE A 131 3.61 2.23 -8.84
CA ILE A 131 4.39 3.42 -9.15
C ILE A 131 4.34 3.54 -10.68
N THR A 132 3.53 4.47 -11.18
CA THR A 132 3.71 4.96 -12.55
C THR A 132 5.14 5.47 -12.61
N HIS A 133 6.06 4.66 -13.10
CA HIS A 133 7.35 5.14 -13.52
C HIS A 133 7.03 6.14 -14.62
N GLU A 134 7.05 7.43 -14.31
CA GLU A 134 7.29 8.42 -15.35
C GLU A 134 8.52 7.91 -16.08
N LYS A 135 8.35 7.59 -17.37
CA LYS A 135 9.44 7.11 -18.22
C LYS A 135 10.51 8.21 -18.18
N ILE A 136 11.54 8.01 -17.34
CA ILE A 136 12.68 8.93 -17.23
C ILE A 136 13.33 9.12 -18.61
N VAL A 137 13.26 8.07 -19.43
CA VAL A 137 13.62 8.08 -20.84
C VAL A 137 12.49 7.45 -21.63
N ASP A 138 11.96 8.17 -22.62
CA ASP A 138 10.98 7.66 -23.55
C ASP A 138 11.68 6.93 -24.71
N PRO A 139 11.60 5.59 -24.82
CA PRO A 139 12.30 4.84 -25.85
C PRO A 139 11.86 5.23 -27.27
N ASP A 140 10.60 5.65 -27.42
CA ASP A 140 9.98 5.98 -28.70
C ASP A 140 10.58 7.25 -29.34
N LYS A 141 11.34 8.05 -28.57
CA LYS A 141 12.08 9.22 -29.06
C LYS A 141 13.45 8.89 -29.67
N TYR A 142 13.86 7.61 -29.67
CA TYR A 142 15.18 7.19 -30.13
C TYR A 142 15.08 6.15 -31.25
N SER A 143 15.52 6.52 -32.45
CA SER A 143 15.62 5.61 -33.61
C SER A 143 16.85 4.70 -33.58
N SER A 144 17.68 4.77 -32.53
CA SER A 144 18.91 3.98 -32.40
C SER A 144 19.05 3.41 -30.99
N PHE A 145 19.13 2.09 -30.91
CA PHE A 145 19.32 1.35 -29.66
C PHE A 145 20.60 1.78 -28.93
N LEU A 146 21.71 1.97 -29.65
CA LEU A 146 22.98 2.42 -29.03
C LEU A 146 22.88 3.84 -28.47
N LYS A 147 22.10 4.71 -29.10
CA LYS A 147 21.84 6.07 -28.60
C LYS A 147 21.02 6.02 -27.32
N LEU A 148 19.95 5.21 -27.30
CA LEU A 148 19.14 4.96 -26.11
C LEU A 148 20.00 4.41 -24.96
N LEU A 149 20.81 3.38 -25.22
CA LEU A 149 21.69 2.77 -24.22
C LEU A 149 22.68 3.77 -23.62
N ARG A 150 23.31 4.61 -24.46
CA ARG A 150 24.26 5.64 -24.01
C ARG A 150 23.58 6.70 -23.14
N VAL A 151 22.40 7.18 -23.54
CA VAL A 151 21.64 8.18 -22.78
C VAL A 151 21.22 7.61 -21.42
N THR A 152 20.67 6.41 -21.42
CA THR A 152 20.28 5.69 -20.20
C THR A 152 21.48 5.50 -19.27
N ALA A 153 22.63 5.04 -19.79
CA ALA A 153 23.87 4.91 -19.01
C ALA A 153 24.37 6.25 -18.44
N TYR A 154 24.24 7.35 -19.19
CA TYR A 154 24.61 8.69 -18.71
C TYR A 154 23.73 9.17 -17.55
N ILE A 155 22.43 8.92 -17.62
CA ILE A 155 21.47 9.26 -16.56
C ILE A 155 21.79 8.49 -15.29
N PHE A 156 22.01 7.17 -15.40
CA PHE A 156 22.40 6.33 -14.27
C PHE A 156 23.74 6.76 -13.66
N ARG A 157 24.73 7.10 -14.51
CA ARG A 157 26.03 7.59 -14.05
C ARG A 157 25.89 8.90 -13.27
N ARG A 158 25.15 9.87 -13.81
CA ARG A 158 24.91 11.16 -13.13
C ARG A 158 24.18 11.00 -11.82
N ARG A 159 23.14 10.16 -11.78
CA ARG A 159 22.40 9.88 -10.54
C ARG A 159 23.34 9.37 -9.43
N LYS A 160 24.23 8.45 -9.78
CA LYS A 160 25.25 7.90 -8.86
C LYS A 160 26.26 8.97 -8.40
N ASP A 161 26.57 9.96 -9.22
CA ASP A 161 27.46 11.07 -8.86
C ASP A 161 26.79 12.06 -7.90
N PHE A 162 25.49 12.33 -8.08
CA PHE A 162 24.68 13.15 -7.16
C PHE A 162 24.49 12.48 -5.79
N GLU A 163 24.20 11.18 -5.77
CA GLU A 163 24.11 10.39 -4.53
C GLU A 163 25.44 10.33 -3.75
N LYS A 164 26.57 10.60 -4.43
CA LYS A 164 27.92 10.69 -3.83
C LYS A 164 28.36 12.12 -3.49
N GLY A 165 27.47 13.11 -3.57
CA GLY A 165 27.73 14.48 -3.11
C GLY A 165 28.72 15.29 -3.95
N ARG A 166 28.94 14.93 -5.23
CA ARG A 166 29.83 15.70 -6.12
C ARG A 166 29.06 16.77 -6.86
N THR A 167 29.14 18.02 -6.42
CA THR A 167 28.56 19.18 -7.11
C THR A 167 29.48 19.64 -8.24
N LEU A 168 28.92 19.95 -9.41
CA LEU A 168 29.66 20.45 -10.58
C LEU A 168 30.13 21.89 -10.33
N GLN A 169 31.44 22.16 -10.49
CA GLN A 169 31.90 23.52 -10.77
C GLN A 169 31.45 23.90 -12.19
N SER A 170 30.63 24.95 -12.29
CA SER A 170 30.19 25.54 -13.54
C SER A 170 31.38 26.17 -14.27
N ARG A 171 31.77 25.61 -15.42
CA ARG A 171 32.61 26.31 -16.40
C ARG A 171 31.76 27.38 -17.07
N ASN A 172 32.07 28.65 -16.79
CA ASN A 172 31.50 29.81 -17.45
C ASN A 172 31.65 29.69 -18.98
N ILE A 173 30.54 29.77 -19.70
CA ILE A 173 30.50 30.10 -21.12
C ILE A 173 29.56 31.30 -21.25
N LEU A 174 30.15 32.50 -21.10
CA LEU A 174 29.74 33.75 -21.75
C LEU A 174 30.97 34.04 -22.65
N GLY A 175 30.92 34.09 -23.98
CA GLY A 175 29.98 34.77 -24.85
C GLY A 175 30.52 36.17 -25.12
N GLU A 176 31.25 36.36 -26.22
CA GLU A 176 31.50 37.60 -27.02
C GLU A 176 32.66 37.31 -28.00
N SER A 177 32.42 37.02 -29.28
CA SER A 177 32.08 37.90 -30.42
C SER A 177 33.29 38.55 -31.11
N ASN A 178 33.39 38.27 -32.41
CA ASN A 178 34.35 38.76 -33.42
C ASN A 178 34.67 40.27 -33.36
N SER A 179 35.91 40.65 -33.71
CA SER A 179 36.20 41.76 -34.65
C SER A 179 37.68 41.80 -35.08
N LYS A 180 37.95 41.30 -36.30
CA LYS A 180 38.71 41.89 -37.42
C LYS A 180 39.33 40.80 -38.29
#